data_AF-A0A7K0GXL1-F1
#
_entry.id   AF-A0A7K0GXL1-F1
#
_cell.length_a   1.000
_cell.length_b   1.000
_cell.length_c   1.000
_cell.angle_alpha   90.00
_cell.angle_beta   90.00
_cell.angle_gamma   90.00
#
_symmetry.space_group_name_H-M   'P 1'
#
loop_
_entity.id
_entity.type
_entity.pdbx_description
1 polymer ?
#
loop_
_entity_poly.entity_id
_entity_poly.type
_entity_poly.pdbx_seq_one_letter_code
_entity_poly.pdbx_strand_id
1 'polypeptide(L)'
;MSRKWSISKQIPSCLISYGLKADGIVTLSVEECKMNLQNGRPAILFGYTASNAGHTWVCDGWKKHIYDDGNCYDYLKMNWGWGGDSNGFFLIEYPMSFNAGGYLFNKNLKMICNIHKL
;
A
#
# COMPACT_ATOMS: atom_id res chain seq x y z
N MET A 1 31.47 0.40 -3.22
CA MET A 1 30.38 0.69 -2.26
C MET A 1 29.08 0.88 -3.02
N SER A 2 28.24 -0.16 -3.14
CA SER A 2 26.89 0.01 -3.68
C SER A 2 26.02 0.67 -2.61
N ARG A 3 25.57 1.90 -2.87
CA ARG A 3 24.53 2.52 -2.05
C ARG A 3 23.28 1.67 -2.21
N LYS A 4 23.00 0.79 -1.24
CA LYS A 4 21.68 0.18 -1.09
C LYS A 4 20.72 1.35 -0.87
N TRP A 5 20.01 1.73 -1.92
CA TRP A 5 18.95 2.73 -1.89
C TRP A 5 17.87 2.24 -0.92
N SER A 6 17.98 2.64 0.35
CA SER A 6 16.92 2.51 1.33
C SER A 6 15.90 3.63 1.06
N ILE A 7 15.20 3.52 -0.06
CA ILE A 7 14.06 4.37 -0.43
C ILE A 7 13.03 4.40 0.71
N SER A 8 13.02 3.38 1.58
CA SER A 8 12.08 3.27 2.66
C SER A 8 12.26 4.37 3.73
N LYS A 9 13.46 4.63 4.26
CA LYS A 9 13.60 5.55 5.41
C LYS A 9 13.32 7.03 5.10
N GLN A 10 13.37 7.44 3.85
CA GLN A 10 13.30 8.87 3.48
C GLN A 10 11.88 9.37 3.24
N ILE A 11 10.92 8.49 2.91
CA ILE A 11 9.55 8.92 2.56
C ILE A 11 8.84 9.58 3.75
N PRO A 12 8.82 9.01 4.98
CA PRO A 12 8.20 9.70 6.11
C PRO A 12 8.85 11.07 6.38
N SER A 13 10.19 11.13 6.37
CA SER A 13 10.92 12.39 6.59
C SER A 13 10.62 13.44 5.52
N CYS A 14 10.49 13.02 4.26
CA CYS A 14 10.10 13.89 3.16
C CYS A 14 8.69 14.45 3.41
N LEU A 15 7.69 13.60 3.69
CA LEU A 15 6.32 14.04 3.99
C LEU A 15 6.28 15.04 5.15
N ILE A 16 7.02 14.75 6.22
CA ILE A 16 7.15 15.64 7.39
C ILE A 16 7.78 16.99 7.01
N SER A 17 8.80 17.00 6.13
CA SER A 17 9.40 18.24 5.65
C SER A 17 8.44 19.12 4.83
N TYR A 18 7.39 18.53 4.25
CA TYR A 18 6.30 19.25 3.58
C TYR A 18 5.14 19.63 4.52
N GLY A 19 5.31 19.48 5.84
CA GLY A 19 4.30 19.85 6.83
C GLY A 19 3.15 18.85 6.99
N LEU A 20 3.36 17.61 6.55
CA LEU A 20 2.39 16.52 6.77
C LEU A 20 2.76 15.73 8.02
N LYS A 21 1.75 15.22 8.72
CA LYS A 21 1.93 14.07 9.60
C LYS A 21 2.06 12.82 8.74
N ALA A 22 2.96 11.91 9.12
CA ALA A 22 3.09 10.58 8.53
C ALA A 22 3.74 9.66 9.58
N ASP A 23 3.26 8.42 9.67
CA ASP A 23 3.87 7.44 10.57
C ASP A 23 5.17 6.89 9.97
N GLY A 24 5.93 6.16 10.79
CA GLY A 24 7.07 5.37 10.30
C GLY A 24 6.62 4.24 9.38
N ILE A 25 7.59 3.59 8.74
CA ILE A 25 7.27 2.40 7.95
C ILE A 25 7.02 1.22 8.87
N VAL A 26 5.87 0.58 8.66
CA VAL A 26 5.46 -0.64 9.35
C VAL A 26 5.19 -1.76 8.35
N THR A 27 5.08 -2.99 8.83
CA THR A 27 4.54 -4.10 8.03
C THR A 27 3.12 -3.74 7.59
N LEU A 28 2.72 -4.11 6.38
CA LEU A 28 1.37 -3.87 5.90
C LEU A 28 0.35 -4.47 6.89
N SER A 29 -0.47 -3.61 7.49
CA SER A 29 -1.61 -3.97 8.34
C SER A 29 -2.88 -3.48 7.64
N VAL A 30 -3.71 -4.44 7.23
CA VAL A 30 -4.97 -4.15 6.53
C VAL A 30 -5.91 -3.32 7.41
N GLU A 31 -5.94 -3.60 8.72
CA GLU A 31 -6.80 -2.89 9.67
C GLU A 31 -6.40 -1.42 9.81
N GLU A 32 -5.11 -1.15 10.03
CA GLU A 32 -4.61 0.23 10.08
C GLU A 32 -4.82 0.96 8.76
N CYS A 33 -4.64 0.28 7.62
CA CYS A 33 -4.90 0.83 6.30
C CYS A 33 -6.38 1.25 6.19
N LYS A 34 -7.32 0.37 6.57
CA LYS A 34 -8.76 0.67 6.59
C LYS A 34 -9.09 1.86 7.49
N MET A 35 -8.58 1.88 8.73
CA MET A 35 -8.83 2.97 9.67
C MET A 35 -8.36 4.32 9.09
N ASN A 36 -7.21 4.35 8.42
CA ASN A 36 -6.70 5.56 7.78
C ASN A 36 -7.57 5.99 6.59
N LEU A 37 -7.93 5.04 5.73
CA LEU A 37 -8.78 5.29 4.56
C LEU A 37 -10.17 5.81 4.96
N GLN A 38 -10.76 5.29 6.03
CA GLN A 38 -12.02 5.79 6.59
C GLN A 38 -11.94 7.24 7.09
N ASN A 39 -10.74 7.69 7.47
CA ASN A 39 -10.48 9.08 7.84
C ASN A 39 -10.03 9.97 6.66
N GLY A 40 -10.17 9.48 5.42
CA GLY A 40 -9.72 10.19 4.22
C GLY A 40 -8.21 10.30 4.08
N ARG A 41 -7.45 9.40 4.74
CA ARG A 41 -5.98 9.40 4.75
C ARG A 41 -5.48 8.23 3.90
N PRO A 42 -4.97 8.48 2.68
CA PRO A 42 -4.37 7.42 1.87
C PRO A 42 -3.10 6.88 2.53
N ALA A 43 -2.73 5.67 2.15
CA ALA A 43 -1.49 5.03 2.59
C ALA A 43 -0.52 4.86 1.42
N ILE A 44 0.78 4.89 1.69
CA ILE A 44 1.82 4.50 0.73
C ILE A 44 2.21 3.06 1.05
N LEU A 45 2.13 2.17 0.06
CA LEU A 45 2.46 0.76 0.18
C LEU A 45 3.74 0.43 -0.58
N PHE A 46 4.46 -0.59 -0.12
CA PHE A 46 5.69 -1.08 -0.74
C PHE A 46 5.70 -2.59 -0.71
N GLY A 47 6.32 -3.20 -1.71
CA GLY A 47 6.49 -4.63 -1.77
C GLY A 47 7.57 -5.04 -2.74
N TYR A 48 7.91 -6.32 -2.68
CA TYR A 48 8.87 -6.94 -3.59
C TYR A 48 8.23 -8.17 -4.24
N THR A 49 8.63 -8.44 -5.47
CA THR A 49 8.37 -9.72 -6.12
C THR A 49 9.30 -10.81 -5.56
N ALA A 50 9.02 -12.07 -5.92
CA ALA A 50 9.89 -13.20 -5.61
C ALA A 50 11.35 -12.96 -6.06
N SER A 51 11.54 -12.36 -7.23
CA SER A 51 12.84 -11.98 -7.81
C SER A 51 13.46 -10.70 -7.23
N ASN A 52 12.87 -10.14 -6.17
CA ASN A 52 13.31 -8.91 -5.48
C ASN A 52 13.19 -7.63 -6.33
N ALA A 53 12.32 -7.60 -7.33
CA ALA A 53 11.91 -6.34 -7.96
C ALA A 53 11.00 -5.59 -6.98
N GLY A 54 11.42 -4.41 -6.53
CA GLY A 54 10.66 -3.59 -5.57
C GLY A 54 9.75 -2.58 -6.27
N HIS A 55 8.59 -2.31 -5.69
CA HIS A 55 7.70 -1.24 -6.15
C HIS A 55 7.04 -0.51 -4.96
N THR A 56 6.60 0.72 -5.23
CA THR A 56 5.88 1.60 -4.30
C THR A 56 4.62 2.10 -4.97
N TRP A 57 3.49 2.06 -4.26
CA TRP A 57 2.20 2.49 -4.80
C TRP A 57 1.34 3.16 -3.72
N VAL A 58 0.23 3.78 -4.13
CA VAL A 58 -0.72 4.41 -3.22
C VAL A 58 -1.92 3.49 -3.02
N CYS A 59 -2.34 3.33 -1.78
CA CYS A 59 -3.64 2.78 -1.42
C CYS A 59 -4.57 3.95 -1.09
N ASP A 60 -5.59 4.16 -1.91
CA ASP A 60 -6.47 5.34 -1.84
C ASP A 60 -7.95 4.98 -1.62
N GLY A 61 -8.24 3.72 -1.30
CA GLY A 61 -9.60 3.29 -1.01
C GLY A 61 -9.68 1.89 -0.42
N TRP A 62 -10.80 1.61 0.21
CA TRP A 62 -11.16 0.29 0.71
C TRP A 62 -12.63 0.03 0.37
N LYS A 63 -12.96 -1.23 0.08
CA LYS A 63 -14.34 -1.69 0.06
C LYS A 63 -14.46 -3.08 0.66
N LYS A 64 -15.60 -3.33 1.27
CA LYS A 64 -16.08 -4.68 1.58
C LYS A 64 -17.04 -5.09 0.49
N HIS A 65 -16.87 -6.29 -0.06
CA HIS A 65 -17.80 -6.87 -1.02
C HIS A 65 -18.38 -8.16 -0.47
N ILE A 66 -19.71 -8.28 -0.52
CA ILE A 66 -20.48 -9.45 -0.11
C ILE A 66 -21.00 -10.09 -1.39
N TYR A 67 -20.65 -11.35 -1.61
CA TYR A 67 -21.10 -12.15 -2.74
C TYR A 67 -22.45 -12.82 -2.45
N ASP A 68 -23.13 -13.26 -3.52
CA ASP A 68 -24.45 -13.91 -3.42
C ASP A 68 -24.44 -15.21 -2.59
N ASP A 69 -23.27 -15.85 -2.47
CA ASP A 69 -23.04 -17.02 -1.63
C ASP A 69 -22.84 -16.69 -0.13
N GLY A 70 -22.93 -15.41 0.23
CA GLY A 70 -22.74 -14.89 1.58
C GLY A 70 -21.29 -14.63 1.97
N ASN A 71 -20.31 -14.99 1.12
CA ASN A 71 -18.91 -14.74 1.40
C ASN A 71 -18.60 -13.23 1.34
N CYS A 72 -17.77 -12.76 2.25
CA CYS A 72 -17.45 -11.35 2.40
C CYS A 72 -15.94 -11.15 2.37
N TYR A 73 -15.48 -10.28 1.46
CA TYR A 73 -14.07 -10.00 1.28
C TYR A 73 -13.76 -8.51 1.34
N ASP A 74 -12.58 -8.19 1.86
CA ASP A 74 -12.02 -6.86 1.82
C ASP A 74 -11.19 -6.67 0.56
N TYR A 75 -11.28 -5.47 0.00
CA TYR A 75 -10.47 -5.04 -1.13
C TYR A 75 -9.83 -3.70 -0.82
N LEU A 76 -8.58 -3.53 -1.24
CA LEU A 76 -7.88 -2.24 -1.20
C LEU A 76 -7.75 -1.70 -2.63
N LYS A 77 -8.04 -0.41 -2.80
CA LYS A 77 -7.91 0.29 -4.08
C LYS A 77 -6.48 0.78 -4.23
N MET A 78 -5.80 0.28 -5.26
CA MET A 78 -4.40 0.57 -5.52
C MET A 78 -4.26 1.47 -6.74
N ASN A 79 -3.45 2.52 -6.58
CA ASN A 79 -2.89 3.31 -7.66
C ASN A 79 -1.39 3.00 -7.78
N TRP A 80 -1.02 2.26 -8.82
CA TRP A 80 0.33 1.75 -9.03
C TRP A 80 1.32 2.79 -9.57
N GLY A 81 0.85 3.98 -9.95
CA GLY A 81 1.69 5.04 -10.50
C GLY A 81 2.16 4.80 -11.94
N TRP A 82 1.50 3.89 -12.68
CA TRP A 82 1.81 3.58 -14.08
C TRP A 82 0.83 4.22 -15.07
N GLY A 83 0.51 5.50 -14.87
CA GLY A 83 -0.40 6.23 -15.77
C GLY A 83 -1.86 5.76 -15.73
N GLY A 84 -2.25 4.94 -14.75
CA GLY A 84 -3.58 4.34 -14.65
C GLY A 84 -3.60 2.84 -14.90
N ASP A 85 -2.55 2.30 -15.54
CA ASP A 85 -2.46 0.88 -15.83
C ASP A 85 -2.45 0.04 -14.55
N SER A 86 -3.24 -1.03 -14.56
CA SER A 86 -3.44 -1.95 -13.44
C SER A 86 -4.05 -1.35 -12.17
N ASN A 87 -4.48 -0.09 -12.17
CA ASN A 87 -5.21 0.48 -11.03
C ASN A 87 -6.53 -0.26 -10.82
N GLY A 88 -6.92 -0.44 -9.56
CA GLY A 88 -8.14 -1.18 -9.26
C GLY A 88 -8.24 -1.63 -7.82
N PHE A 89 -9.28 -2.43 -7.55
CA PHE A 89 -9.49 -3.07 -6.26
C PHE A 89 -8.84 -4.44 -6.23
N PHE A 90 -7.93 -4.63 -5.29
CA PHE A 90 -7.18 -5.88 -5.08
C PHE A 90 -7.73 -6.59 -3.85
N LEU A 91 -8.00 -7.88 -4.01
CA LEU A 91 -8.48 -8.74 -2.93
C LEU A 91 -7.45 -8.81 -1.80
N ILE A 92 -7.93 -8.75 -0.57
CA ILE A 92 -7.13 -9.04 0.61
C ILE A 92 -7.28 -10.52 0.95
N GLU A 93 -6.20 -11.27 0.71
CA GLU A 93 -6.07 -12.69 0.97
C GLU A 93 -4.89 -12.98 1.91
N TYR A 94 -4.82 -14.20 2.44
CA TYR A 94 -3.73 -14.64 3.31
C TYR A 94 -3.12 -15.95 2.76
N PRO A 95 -1.81 -15.96 2.43
CA PRO A 95 -0.84 -14.87 2.54
C PRO A 95 -1.12 -13.70 1.59
N MET A 96 -0.85 -12.46 2.04
CA MET A 96 -1.10 -11.26 1.22
C MET A 96 -0.25 -11.25 -0.05
N SER A 97 -0.91 -11.05 -1.19
CA SER A 97 -0.28 -10.99 -2.51
C SER A 97 -1.04 -10.01 -3.41
N PHE A 98 -0.31 -9.27 -4.25
CA PHE A 98 -0.91 -8.33 -5.19
C PHE A 98 -0.28 -8.49 -6.58
N ASN A 99 -1.09 -8.88 -7.58
CA ASN A 99 -0.63 -9.07 -8.96
C ASN A 99 -1.04 -7.91 -9.86
N ALA A 100 -0.09 -7.04 -10.22
CA ALA A 100 -0.34 -5.88 -11.07
C ALA A 100 0.69 -5.76 -12.19
N GLY A 101 0.24 -5.50 -13.42
CA GLY A 101 1.13 -5.32 -14.58
C GLY A 101 2.04 -6.52 -14.88
N GLY A 102 1.65 -7.73 -14.48
CA GLY A 102 2.48 -8.94 -14.59
C GLY A 102 3.50 -9.13 -13.45
N TYR A 103 3.48 -8.27 -12.43
CA TYR A 103 4.32 -8.39 -11.24
C TYR A 103 3.50 -8.84 -10.03
N LEU A 104 3.92 -9.96 -9.43
CA LEU A 104 3.36 -10.45 -8.17
C LEU A 104 4.16 -9.91 -6.98
N PHE A 105 3.63 -8.93 -6.27
CA PHE A 105 4.19 -8.39 -5.04
C PHE A 105 3.68 -9.20 -3.84
N ASN A 106 4.55 -10.03 -3.27
CA ASN A 106 4.22 -10.96 -2.19
C ASN A 106 5.32 -11.07 -1.11
N LYS A 107 6.36 -10.23 -1.17
CA LYS A 107 7.46 -10.21 -0.21
C LYS A 107 7.61 -8.83 0.43
N ASN A 108 7.90 -8.84 1.73
CA ASN A 108 8.22 -7.64 2.51
C ASN A 108 7.21 -6.50 2.30
N LEU A 109 5.91 -6.83 2.32
CA LEU A 109 4.84 -5.86 2.19
C LEU A 109 4.85 -4.91 3.39
N LYS A 110 4.97 -3.62 3.11
CA LYS A 110 5.10 -2.54 4.09
C LYS A 110 4.19 -1.39 3.74
N MET A 111 3.99 -0.49 4.70
CA MET A 111 3.18 0.69 4.50
C MET A 111 3.66 1.89 5.32
N ILE A 112 3.23 3.08 4.89
CA ILE A 112 3.20 4.33 5.65
C ILE A 112 1.74 4.79 5.68
N CYS A 113 1.23 5.01 6.87
CA CYS A 113 -0.13 5.46 7.12
C CYS A 113 -0.13 6.84 7.79
N ASN A 114 -1.33 7.30 8.16
CA ASN A 114 -1.54 8.52 8.91
C ASN A 114 -1.03 9.78 8.19
N ILE A 115 -1.09 9.76 6.86
CA ILE A 115 -0.64 10.85 6.01
C ILE A 115 -1.74 11.90 5.92
N HIS A 116 -1.55 13.04 6.58
CA HIS A 116 -2.50 14.16 6.56
C HIS A 116 -1.83 15.48 6.94
N LYS A 117 -2.50 16.60 6.64
CA LYS A 117 -2.07 17.91 7.13
C LYS A 117 -2.15 17.96 8.65
N LEU A 118 -1.21 18.69 9.26
CA LEU A 118 -1.25 19.06 10.68
C LEU A 118 -2.43 20.00 10.98
#